data_AF-A0A8B6CP90-F1
#
_entry.id   AF-A0A8B6CP90-F1
#
_cell.length_a   1.000
_cell.length_b   1.000
_cell.length_c   1.000
_cell.angle_alpha   90.00
_cell.angle_beta   90.00
_cell.angle_gamma   90.00
#
_symmetry.space_group_name_H-M   'P 1'
#
loop_
_entity.id
_entity.type
_entity.pdbx_description
1 polymer ?
#
loop_
_entity_poly.entity_id
_entity_poly.type
_entity_poly.pdbx_seq_one_letter_code
_entity_poly.pdbx_strand_id
1 'polypeptide(L)'
;MEGKPQIGETMQVRKRTKKQLRKARRQEIARQRDESLQTIMNAKQRDSKIFNKLVNAQRKSKRNGISDLCVEDKTYSTREEILQGWNEHFSKLATPETTDLKSDTNKKFDIDIIEEICKENAEPLVFTSEEVDKAINQLNTNKAPDIYGITAEHIRYGGDALLQGVTAIINNICKEASVPDCLKHGILTPIFKNKGLSTDAKNYRGITVLPIIGKILEILLRQLIRDIIDILQNRLQRGFTPGVSPLYSALILLESIAESMDQKLPIFCCSTGC
;
A
#
# COMPACT_ATOMS: atom_id res chain seq x y z
N MET A 1 13.31 17.41 -34.76
CA MET A 1 13.98 16.87 -33.55
C MET A 1 15.45 17.25 -33.64
N GLU A 2 15.84 18.37 -33.04
CA GLU A 2 17.23 18.83 -33.08
C GLU A 2 18.11 17.94 -32.18
N GLY A 3 19.11 17.32 -32.80
CA GLY A 3 20.07 16.47 -32.11
C GLY A 3 20.90 17.26 -31.08
N LYS A 4 21.37 16.55 -30.04
CA LYS A 4 22.20 17.11 -28.97
C LYS A 4 23.33 18.00 -29.56
N PRO A 5 23.41 19.30 -29.20
CA PRO A 5 24.42 20.20 -29.75
C PRO A 5 25.82 19.70 -29.39
N GLN A 6 26.67 19.53 -30.42
CA GLN A 6 27.98 18.88 -30.29
C GLN A 6 29.14 19.89 -30.12
N ILE A 7 28.92 21.19 -30.36
CA ILE A 7 29.97 22.22 -30.35
C ILE A 7 29.40 23.52 -29.72
N GLY A 8 30.22 24.26 -28.97
CA GLY A 8 29.88 25.58 -28.40
C GLY A 8 29.80 25.65 -26.87
N GLU A 9 29.55 26.85 -26.33
CA GLU A 9 29.44 27.14 -24.88
C GLU A 9 28.38 26.27 -24.19
N THR A 10 27.26 25.99 -24.84
CA THR A 10 26.17 25.14 -24.33
C THR A 10 26.63 23.71 -24.05
N MET A 11 27.54 23.15 -24.85
CA MET A 11 28.14 21.84 -24.61
C MET A 11 29.10 21.86 -23.41
N GLN A 12 29.85 22.96 -23.25
CA GLN A 12 30.73 23.15 -22.09
C GLN A 12 29.95 23.32 -20.79
N VAL A 13 28.86 24.10 -20.80
CA VAL A 13 27.93 24.24 -19.67
C VAL A 13 27.34 22.89 -19.29
N ARG A 14 26.82 22.10 -20.26
CA ARG A 14 26.29 20.75 -19.98
C ARG A 14 27.35 19.82 -19.37
N LYS A 15 28.59 19.85 -19.87
CA LYS A 15 29.71 19.08 -19.30
C LYS A 15 30.01 19.51 -17.86
N ARG A 16 30.06 20.82 -17.58
CA ARG A 16 30.26 21.38 -16.24
C ARG A 16 29.13 20.99 -15.29
N THR A 17 27.87 21.18 -15.67
CA THR A 17 26.69 20.81 -14.88
C THR A 17 26.66 19.30 -14.61
N LYS A 18 26.95 18.45 -15.60
CA LYS A 18 27.03 17.00 -15.40
C LYS A 18 28.17 16.59 -14.47
N LYS A 19 29.31 17.28 -14.53
CA LYS A 19 30.46 17.06 -13.63
C LYS A 19 30.11 17.49 -12.19
N GLN A 20 29.46 18.64 -12.03
CA GLN A 20 28.97 19.13 -10.74
C GLN A 20 27.93 18.19 -10.14
N LEU A 21 26.93 17.75 -10.92
CA LEU A 21 25.93 16.78 -10.48
C LEU A 21 26.57 15.45 -10.05
N ARG A 22 27.56 14.94 -10.81
CA ARG A 22 28.32 13.74 -10.42
C ARG A 22 29.16 13.95 -9.16
N LYS A 23 29.65 15.16 -8.92
CA LYS A 23 30.39 15.51 -7.69
C LYS A 23 29.44 15.58 -6.50
N ALA A 24 28.33 16.32 -6.63
CA ALA A 24 27.28 16.43 -5.62
C ALA A 24 26.71 15.05 -5.25
N ARG A 25 26.40 14.22 -6.24
CA ARG A 25 25.94 12.84 -6.01
C ARG A 25 26.97 11.99 -5.24
N ARG A 26 28.27 12.12 -5.57
CA ARG A 26 29.33 11.40 -4.85
C ARG A 26 29.49 11.89 -3.43
N GLN A 27 29.39 13.19 -3.20
CA GLN A 27 29.44 13.79 -1.87
C GLN A 27 28.24 13.36 -1.04
N GLU A 28 27.04 13.35 -1.60
CA GLU A 28 25.84 12.89 -0.89
C GLU A 28 25.91 11.39 -0.55
N ILE A 29 26.40 10.55 -1.47
CA ILE A 29 26.63 9.13 -1.17
C ILE A 29 27.68 8.95 -0.07
N ALA A 30 28.76 9.74 -0.06
CA ALA A 30 29.76 9.70 1.00
C ALA A 30 29.16 10.15 2.35
N ARG A 31 28.39 11.24 2.35
CA ARG A 31 27.67 11.75 3.54
C ARG A 31 26.73 10.68 4.12
N GLN A 32 25.94 10.02 3.27
CA GLN A 32 25.03 8.95 3.70
C GLN A 32 25.77 7.74 4.28
N ARG A 33 26.98 7.43 3.78
CA ARG A 33 27.84 6.38 4.36
C ARG A 33 28.35 6.78 5.73
N ASP A 34 28.87 7.99 5.87
CA ASP A 34 29.39 8.49 7.15
C ASP A 34 28.27 8.57 8.21
N GLU A 35 27.09 9.05 7.83
CA GLU A 35 25.90 9.10 8.69
C GLU A 35 25.46 7.68 9.11
N SER A 36 25.53 6.71 8.19
CA SER A 36 25.27 5.30 8.51
C SER A 36 26.30 4.72 9.48
N LEU A 37 27.59 5.04 9.32
CA LEU A 37 28.65 4.62 10.23
C LEU A 37 28.47 5.22 11.63
N GLN A 38 28.17 6.52 11.72
CA GLN A 38 27.88 7.17 12.99
C GLN A 38 26.66 6.55 13.69
N THR A 39 25.61 6.23 12.93
CA THR A 39 24.43 5.53 13.47
C THR A 39 24.81 4.17 14.08
N ILE A 40 25.73 3.42 13.45
CA ILE A 40 26.22 2.13 13.96
C ILE A 40 27.06 2.33 15.22
N MET A 41 27.97 3.31 15.23
CA MET A 41 28.85 3.59 16.37
C MET A 41 28.06 4.06 17.60
N ASN A 42 26.98 4.82 17.39
CA ASN A 42 26.13 5.35 18.45
C ASN A 42 24.97 4.40 18.82
N ALA A 43 24.91 3.22 18.22
CA ALA A 43 23.86 2.24 18.49
C ALA A 43 23.91 1.77 19.94
N LYS A 44 22.77 1.75 20.62
CA LYS A 44 22.66 1.18 21.97
C LYS A 44 22.87 -0.34 21.92
N GLN A 45 23.37 -0.92 23.01
CA GLN A 45 23.38 -2.38 23.16
C GLN A 45 21.97 -2.96 22.93
N ARG A 46 21.88 -3.98 22.08
CA ARG A 46 20.63 -4.66 21.66
C ARG A 46 19.66 -3.83 20.80
N ASP A 47 20.14 -2.87 20.01
CA ASP A 47 19.30 -2.21 18.99
C ASP A 47 18.93 -3.16 17.84
N SER A 48 17.76 -3.80 17.97
CA SER A 48 17.21 -4.73 16.97
C SER A 48 16.99 -4.10 15.60
N LYS A 49 16.72 -2.79 15.50
CA LYS A 49 16.50 -2.12 14.21
C LYS A 49 17.81 -1.97 13.44
N ILE A 50 18.87 -1.52 14.11
CA ILE A 50 20.20 -1.37 13.51
C ILE A 50 20.77 -2.75 13.16
N PHE A 51 20.62 -3.73 14.04
CA PHE A 51 21.03 -5.11 13.79
C PHE A 51 20.38 -5.69 12.52
N ASN A 52 19.06 -5.62 12.40
CA ASN A 52 18.35 -6.12 11.22
C ASN A 52 18.73 -5.35 9.94
N LYS A 53 18.95 -4.04 10.03
CA LYS A 53 19.42 -3.21 8.90
C LYS A 53 20.79 -3.68 8.39
N LEU A 54 21.74 -3.95 9.28
CA LEU A 54 23.08 -4.45 8.94
C LEU A 54 23.06 -5.85 8.35
N VAL A 55 22.31 -6.76 8.98
CA VAL A 55 22.14 -8.13 8.50
C VAL A 55 21.54 -8.13 7.09
N ASN A 56 20.53 -7.32 6.82
CA ASN A 56 19.91 -7.22 5.50
C ASN A 56 20.82 -6.56 4.46
N ALA A 57 21.69 -5.63 4.86
CA ALA A 57 22.68 -5.01 3.97
C ALA A 57 23.81 -5.98 3.56
N GLN A 58 24.17 -6.92 4.44
CA GLN A 58 25.19 -7.93 4.14
C GLN A 58 24.64 -9.16 3.41
N ARG A 59 23.34 -9.45 3.54
CA ARG A 59 22.68 -10.46 2.72
C ARG A 59 22.70 -9.97 1.26
N LYS A 60 23.44 -10.65 0.39
CA LYS A 60 23.33 -10.45 -1.07
C LYS A 60 21.84 -10.52 -1.42
N SER A 61 21.33 -9.50 -2.11
CA SER A 61 19.97 -9.52 -2.64
C SER A 61 19.79 -10.83 -3.41
N LYS A 62 18.99 -11.76 -2.85
CA LYS A 62 18.58 -12.93 -3.62
C LYS A 62 17.84 -12.35 -4.83
N ARG A 63 18.36 -12.60 -6.03
CA ARG A 63 17.59 -12.36 -7.25
C ARG A 63 16.40 -13.30 -7.18
N ASN A 64 15.27 -12.81 -6.67
CA ASN A 64 14.02 -13.54 -6.60
C ASN A 64 13.35 -13.51 -7.99
N GLY A 65 14.08 -13.95 -9.01
CA GLY A 65 13.46 -14.31 -10.28
C GLY A 65 12.90 -15.72 -10.11
N ILE A 66 11.61 -15.88 -10.36
CA ILE A 66 10.99 -17.19 -10.41
C ILE A 66 11.28 -17.75 -11.81
N SER A 67 11.92 -18.92 -11.87
CA SER A 67 12.13 -19.63 -13.14
C SER A 67 10.84 -20.30 -13.60
N ASP A 68 10.12 -20.91 -12.66
CA ASP A 68 8.92 -21.69 -12.93
C ASP A 68 7.84 -21.37 -11.91
N LEU A 69 6.62 -21.17 -12.38
CA LEU A 69 5.43 -20.91 -11.57
C LEU A 69 4.45 -22.07 -11.75
N CYS A 70 4.07 -22.73 -10.67
CA CYS A 70 3.03 -23.73 -10.62
C CYS A 70 1.74 -23.08 -10.10
N VAL A 71 0.69 -23.14 -10.90
CA VAL A 71 -0.67 -22.73 -10.53
C VAL A 71 -1.55 -23.95 -10.67
N GLU A 72 -1.98 -24.51 -9.53
CA GLU A 72 -2.72 -25.79 -9.50
C GLU A 72 -1.89 -26.89 -10.20
N ASP A 73 -2.38 -27.46 -11.30
CA ASP A 73 -1.72 -28.54 -12.05
C ASP A 73 -0.91 -28.04 -13.26
N LYS A 74 -0.86 -26.71 -13.49
CA LYS A 74 -0.14 -26.11 -14.63
C LYS A 74 1.19 -25.50 -14.19
N THR A 75 2.22 -25.69 -15.01
CA THR A 75 3.54 -25.08 -14.80
C THR A 75 3.86 -24.11 -15.94
N TYR A 76 4.19 -22.88 -15.58
CA TYR A 76 4.56 -21.78 -16.47
C TYR A 76 6.06 -21.51 -16.32
N SER A 77 6.81 -21.48 -17.43
CA SER A 77 8.29 -21.45 -17.37
C SER A 77 8.91 -20.26 -18.11
N THR A 78 8.19 -19.67 -19.06
CA THR A 78 8.64 -18.41 -19.70
C THR A 78 8.11 -17.18 -18.97
N ARG A 79 8.74 -16.02 -19.18
CA ARG A 79 8.33 -14.78 -18.52
C ARG A 79 6.86 -14.43 -18.81
N GLU A 80 6.42 -14.57 -20.05
CA GLU A 80 5.06 -14.21 -20.49
C GLU A 80 4.05 -15.20 -19.90
N GLU A 81 4.35 -16.49 -19.96
CA GLU A 81 3.56 -17.55 -19.32
C GLU A 81 3.46 -17.34 -17.81
N ILE A 82 4.55 -16.98 -17.12
CA ILE A 82 4.54 -16.74 -15.67
C ILE A 82 3.63 -15.56 -15.34
N LEU A 83 3.65 -14.49 -16.15
CA LEU A 83 2.74 -13.36 -15.96
C LEU A 83 1.27 -13.77 -16.18
N GLN A 84 1.01 -14.62 -17.18
CA GLN A 84 -0.31 -15.20 -17.37
C GLN A 84 -0.74 -16.08 -16.19
N GLY A 85 0.14 -16.95 -15.69
CA GLY A 85 -0.11 -17.77 -14.52
C GLY A 85 -0.43 -16.94 -13.27
N TRP A 86 0.28 -15.82 -13.08
CA TRP A 86 -0.06 -14.87 -12.01
C TRP A 86 -1.44 -14.23 -12.20
N ASN A 87 -1.76 -13.82 -13.43
CA ASN A 87 -3.07 -13.28 -13.75
C ASN A 87 -4.18 -14.29 -13.45
N GLU A 88 -4.06 -15.53 -13.94
CA GLU A 88 -5.02 -16.61 -13.68
C GLU A 88 -5.19 -16.88 -12.18
N HIS A 89 -4.09 -17.00 -11.45
CA HIS A 89 -4.11 -17.24 -10.02
C HIS A 89 -4.85 -16.13 -9.25
N PHE A 90 -4.47 -14.86 -9.46
CA PHE A 90 -5.05 -13.75 -8.70
C PHE A 90 -6.45 -13.35 -9.18
N SER A 91 -6.79 -13.54 -10.45
CA SER A 91 -8.16 -13.36 -10.95
C SER A 91 -9.13 -14.35 -10.32
N LYS A 92 -8.73 -15.62 -10.20
CA LYS A 92 -9.53 -16.66 -9.52
C LYS A 92 -9.70 -16.36 -8.02
N LEU A 93 -8.65 -15.90 -7.35
CA LEU A 93 -8.73 -15.48 -5.95
C LEU A 93 -9.64 -14.26 -5.74
N ALA A 94 -9.64 -13.30 -6.67
CA ALA A 94 -10.47 -12.10 -6.59
C ALA A 94 -11.95 -12.37 -6.92
N THR A 95 -12.22 -13.44 -7.68
CA THR A 95 -13.57 -13.80 -8.16
C THR A 95 -13.86 -15.25 -7.78
N PRO A 96 -14.15 -15.54 -6.49
CA PRO A 96 -14.50 -16.90 -6.10
C PRO A 96 -15.73 -17.35 -6.90
N GLU A 97 -15.65 -18.54 -7.50
CA GLU A 97 -16.69 -19.17 -8.35
C GLU A 97 -18.00 -19.46 -7.59
N THR A 98 -18.16 -18.99 -6.35
CA THR A 98 -19.38 -19.12 -5.57
C THR A 98 -20.50 -18.28 -6.17
N THR A 99 -21.23 -18.91 -7.08
CA THR A 99 -22.59 -18.62 -7.54
C THR A 99 -23.66 -18.66 -6.43
N ASP A 100 -23.28 -18.57 -5.16
CA ASP A 100 -24.17 -18.46 -4.00
C ASP A 100 -24.12 -17.06 -3.35
N LEU A 101 -23.67 -16.04 -4.09
CA LEU A 101 -24.22 -14.70 -3.89
C LEU A 101 -25.65 -14.69 -4.44
N LYS A 102 -26.55 -15.49 -3.84
CA LYS A 102 -27.99 -15.22 -3.94
C LYS A 102 -28.16 -13.82 -3.41
N SER A 103 -28.26 -12.88 -4.34
CA SER A 103 -28.59 -11.48 -4.19
C SER A 103 -29.34 -11.21 -2.88
N ASP A 104 -28.60 -10.79 -1.85
CA ASP A 104 -28.65 -9.48 -1.21
C ASP A 104 -29.59 -8.43 -1.86
N THR A 105 -30.83 -8.79 -2.21
CA THR A 105 -31.87 -7.82 -2.61
C THR A 105 -32.07 -6.79 -1.51
N ASN A 106 -31.91 -7.20 -0.24
CA ASN A 106 -31.95 -6.34 0.92
C ASN A 106 -30.79 -5.32 0.94
N LYS A 107 -29.55 -5.69 0.61
CA LYS A 107 -28.44 -4.70 0.60
C LYS A 107 -28.56 -3.69 -0.52
N LYS A 108 -29.06 -4.09 -1.69
CA LYS A 108 -29.28 -3.12 -2.78
C LYS A 108 -30.35 -2.11 -2.39
N PHE A 109 -31.44 -2.59 -1.80
CA PHE A 109 -32.50 -1.74 -1.24
C PHE A 109 -31.97 -0.82 -0.13
N ASP A 110 -31.14 -1.33 0.79
CA ASP A 110 -30.52 -0.52 1.85
C ASP A 110 -29.58 0.54 1.28
N ILE A 111 -28.78 0.21 0.25
CA ILE A 111 -27.89 1.17 -0.43
C ILE A 111 -28.72 2.24 -1.15
N ASP A 112 -29.77 1.84 -1.87
CA ASP A 112 -30.64 2.77 -2.60
C ASP A 112 -31.33 3.76 -1.63
N ILE A 113 -31.82 3.27 -0.48
CA ILE A 113 -32.38 4.12 0.58
C ILE A 113 -31.33 5.05 1.18
N ILE A 114 -30.14 4.53 1.51
CA ILE A 114 -29.05 5.36 2.06
C ILE A 114 -28.68 6.44 1.05
N GLU A 115 -28.60 6.11 -0.23
CA GLU A 115 -28.29 7.06 -1.30
C GLU A 115 -29.36 8.15 -1.41
N GLU A 116 -30.64 7.80 -1.30
CA GLU A 116 -31.76 8.74 -1.32
C GLU A 116 -31.76 9.67 -0.10
N ILE A 117 -31.59 9.12 1.11
CA ILE A 117 -31.47 9.90 2.35
C ILE A 117 -30.25 10.83 2.30
N CYS A 118 -29.11 10.36 1.79
CA CYS A 118 -27.91 11.17 1.63
C CYS A 118 -28.11 12.27 0.59
N LYS A 119 -28.80 12.03 -0.54
CA LYS A 119 -29.07 13.08 -1.54
C LYS A 119 -29.91 14.23 -0.97
N GLU A 120 -30.84 13.93 -0.07
CA GLU A 120 -31.71 14.95 0.53
C GLU A 120 -31.03 15.75 1.66
N ASN A 121 -30.04 15.16 2.35
CA ASN A 121 -29.47 15.72 3.59
C ASN A 121 -27.96 16.01 3.54
N ALA A 122 -27.25 15.66 2.47
CA ALA A 122 -25.81 15.82 2.41
C ALA A 122 -25.40 17.25 2.08
N GLU A 123 -24.55 17.82 2.94
CA GLU A 123 -23.75 18.98 2.55
C GLU A 123 -22.69 18.56 1.51
N PRO A 124 -22.36 19.44 0.55
CA PRO A 124 -21.34 19.15 -0.43
C PRO A 124 -19.99 18.93 0.26
N LEU A 125 -19.43 17.74 0.08
CA LEU A 125 -18.13 17.41 0.64
C LEU A 125 -17.03 18.16 -0.12
N VAL A 126 -16.41 19.13 0.55
CA VAL A 126 -15.31 19.93 0.00
C VAL A 126 -14.14 19.93 0.97
N PHE A 127 -12.95 19.61 0.47
CA PHE A 127 -11.71 19.66 1.22
C PHE A 127 -10.92 20.92 0.90
N THR A 128 -10.35 21.52 1.94
CA THR A 128 -9.41 22.63 1.85
C THR A 128 -8.02 22.14 1.41
N SER A 129 -7.20 23.03 0.86
CA SER A 129 -5.80 22.68 0.53
C SER A 129 -4.98 22.31 1.77
N GLU A 130 -5.31 22.84 2.95
CA GLU A 130 -4.62 22.48 4.18
C GLU A 130 -4.92 21.04 4.63
N GLU A 131 -6.17 20.59 4.51
CA GLU A 131 -6.56 19.20 4.78
C GLU A 131 -5.89 18.23 3.80
N VAL A 132 -5.88 18.59 2.52
CA VAL A 132 -5.21 17.81 1.47
C VAL A 132 -3.70 17.73 1.72
N ASP A 133 -3.06 18.84 2.12
CA ASP A 133 -1.63 18.85 2.46
C ASP A 133 -1.34 17.96 3.68
N LYS A 134 -2.17 18.02 4.72
CA LYS A 134 -2.07 17.11 5.87
C LYS A 134 -2.18 15.65 5.44
N ALA A 135 -3.10 15.32 4.53
CA ALA A 135 -3.24 13.97 4.00
C ALA A 135 -2.01 13.53 3.16
N ILE A 136 -1.46 14.41 2.33
CA ILE A 136 -0.21 14.17 1.59
C ILE A 136 0.95 13.89 2.54
N ASN A 137 1.03 14.62 3.65
CA ASN A 137 2.07 14.46 4.66
C ASN A 137 1.94 13.15 5.47
N GLN A 138 0.77 12.52 5.48
CA GLN A 138 0.56 11.19 6.08
C GLN A 138 0.99 10.03 5.17
N LEU A 139 1.22 10.28 3.87
CA LEU A 139 1.70 9.23 2.97
C LEU A 139 3.07 8.68 3.42
N ASN A 140 3.24 7.38 3.30
CA ASN A 140 4.54 6.75 3.55
C ASN A 140 5.53 7.09 2.44
N THR A 141 6.72 7.54 2.81
CA THR A 141 7.84 7.80 1.90
C THR A 141 8.67 6.53 1.65
N ASN A 142 9.53 6.58 0.64
CA ASN A 142 10.39 5.51 0.16
C ASN A 142 9.60 4.23 -0.20
N LYS A 143 8.41 4.41 -0.77
CA LYS A 143 7.56 3.33 -1.28
C LYS A 143 7.68 3.23 -2.81
N ALA A 144 7.22 2.11 -3.34
CA ALA A 144 7.18 1.90 -4.78
C ALA A 144 6.32 2.97 -5.47
N PRO A 145 6.69 3.42 -6.69
CA PRO A 145 5.84 4.29 -7.48
C PRO A 145 4.53 3.58 -7.85
N ASP A 146 3.51 4.37 -8.11
CA ASP A 146 2.26 3.86 -8.67
C ASP A 146 2.37 3.52 -10.17
N ILE A 147 1.24 3.18 -10.78
CA ILE A 147 1.15 2.78 -12.19
C ILE A 147 1.60 3.88 -13.17
N TYR A 148 1.62 5.13 -12.71
CA TYR A 148 2.01 6.30 -13.49
C TYR A 148 3.46 6.72 -13.20
N GLY A 149 4.19 5.96 -12.38
CA GLY A 149 5.55 6.29 -11.99
C GLY A 149 5.64 7.36 -10.89
N ILE A 150 4.51 7.74 -10.27
CA ILE A 150 4.45 8.80 -9.27
C ILE A 150 4.72 8.22 -7.89
N THR A 151 5.47 8.93 -7.06
CA THR A 151 5.77 8.56 -5.65
C THR A 151 5.24 9.62 -4.69
N ALA A 152 5.15 9.29 -3.40
CA ALA A 152 4.64 10.22 -2.39
C ALA A 152 5.48 11.51 -2.32
N GLU A 153 6.79 11.41 -2.54
CA GLU A 153 7.72 12.53 -2.56
C GLU A 153 7.46 13.49 -3.71
N HIS A 154 7.04 12.99 -4.88
CA HIS A 154 6.70 13.85 -6.01
C HIS A 154 5.54 14.80 -5.68
N ILE A 155 4.53 14.29 -4.96
CA ILE A 155 3.39 15.10 -4.54
C ILE A 155 3.78 16.02 -3.38
N ARG A 156 4.44 15.46 -2.35
CA ARG A 156 4.84 16.21 -1.15
C ARG A 156 5.77 17.39 -1.42
N TYR A 157 6.70 17.24 -2.36
CA TYR A 157 7.66 18.28 -2.70
C TYR A 157 7.35 18.99 -4.02
N GLY A 158 6.15 18.80 -4.57
CA GLY A 158 5.72 19.43 -5.82
C GLY A 158 5.30 20.89 -5.70
N GLY A 159 5.21 21.42 -4.48
CA GLY A 159 4.89 22.82 -4.19
C GLY A 159 3.40 23.16 -4.32
N ASP A 160 3.07 24.43 -4.05
CA ASP A 160 1.68 24.90 -3.87
C ASP A 160 0.82 24.73 -5.13
N ALA A 161 1.40 24.91 -6.32
CA ALA A 161 0.67 24.73 -7.58
C ALA A 161 0.19 23.28 -7.76
N LEU A 162 1.03 22.30 -7.39
CA LEU A 162 0.63 20.90 -7.44
C LEU A 162 -0.39 20.58 -6.35
N LEU A 163 -0.20 21.11 -5.14
CA LEU A 163 -1.16 20.95 -4.05
C LEU A 163 -2.56 21.43 -4.47
N GLN A 164 -2.66 22.63 -5.05
CA GLN A 164 -3.92 23.17 -5.56
C GLN A 164 -4.54 22.27 -6.65
N GLY A 165 -3.72 21.77 -7.57
CA GLY A 165 -4.18 20.83 -8.60
C GLY A 165 -4.73 19.53 -8.02
N VAL A 166 -4.05 18.95 -7.02
CA VAL A 166 -4.50 17.75 -6.31
C VAL A 166 -5.80 18.02 -5.54
N THR A 167 -5.90 19.15 -4.83
CA THR A 167 -7.12 19.57 -4.15
C THR A 167 -8.30 19.69 -5.11
N ALA A 168 -8.10 20.32 -6.27
CA ALA A 168 -9.14 20.44 -7.30
C ALA A 168 -9.59 19.08 -7.83
N ILE A 169 -8.66 18.14 -8.07
CA ILE A 169 -9.00 16.79 -8.50
C ILE A 169 -9.84 16.07 -7.44
N ILE A 170 -9.43 16.13 -6.17
CA ILE A 170 -10.16 15.50 -5.06
C ILE A 170 -11.57 16.08 -4.94
N ASN A 171 -11.70 17.40 -4.94
CA ASN A 171 -13.01 18.05 -4.81
C ASN A 171 -13.92 17.76 -6.02
N ASN A 172 -13.36 17.63 -7.21
CA ASN A 172 -14.13 17.18 -8.38
C ASN A 172 -14.63 15.74 -8.21
N ILE A 173 -13.80 14.83 -7.67
CA ILE A 173 -14.24 13.45 -7.39
C ILE A 173 -15.39 13.43 -6.38
N CYS A 174 -15.29 14.23 -5.31
CA CYS A 174 -16.34 14.37 -4.31
C CYS A 174 -17.63 14.97 -4.88
N LYS A 175 -17.50 16.01 -5.72
CA LYS A 175 -18.63 16.67 -6.38
C LYS A 175 -19.38 15.73 -7.33
N GLU A 176 -18.66 14.96 -8.13
CA GLU A 176 -19.25 14.01 -9.08
C GLU A 176 -19.67 12.69 -8.41
N ALA A 177 -19.37 12.52 -7.11
CA ALA A 177 -19.62 11.31 -6.33
C ALA A 177 -19.11 10.01 -7.03
N SER A 178 -18.06 10.13 -7.83
CA SER A 178 -17.60 9.05 -8.71
C SER A 178 -16.09 9.03 -8.79
N VAL A 179 -15.50 7.89 -8.43
CA VAL A 179 -14.05 7.66 -8.54
C VAL A 179 -13.73 7.31 -10.00
N PRO A 180 -12.82 8.05 -10.67
CA PRO A 180 -12.39 7.76 -12.02
C PRO A 180 -11.74 6.38 -12.14
N ASP A 181 -11.96 5.69 -13.26
CA ASP A 181 -11.39 4.36 -13.50
C ASP A 181 -9.86 4.36 -13.46
N CYS A 182 -9.21 5.44 -13.88
CA CYS A 182 -7.75 5.58 -13.80
C CYS A 182 -7.22 5.46 -12.36
N LEU A 183 -8.02 5.77 -11.34
CA LEU A 183 -7.64 5.63 -9.93
C LEU A 183 -7.91 4.22 -9.36
N LYS A 184 -8.68 3.39 -10.07
CA LYS A 184 -9.06 2.02 -9.65
C LYS A 184 -8.04 0.97 -10.07
N HIS A 185 -7.22 1.25 -11.08
CA HIS A 185 -6.23 0.33 -11.61
C HIS A 185 -4.90 0.45 -10.86
N GLY A 186 -4.28 -0.68 -10.54
CA GLY A 186 -3.02 -0.74 -9.78
C GLY A 186 -2.04 -1.76 -10.35
N ILE A 187 -0.77 -1.68 -9.92
CA ILE A 187 0.23 -2.72 -10.23
C ILE A 187 0.13 -3.81 -9.15
N LEU A 188 -0.26 -5.01 -9.54
CA LEU A 188 -0.21 -6.20 -8.70
C LEU A 188 1.21 -6.77 -8.69
N THR A 189 1.80 -6.89 -7.50
CA THR A 189 3.11 -7.52 -7.29
C THR A 189 2.97 -8.75 -6.41
N PRO A 190 3.29 -9.96 -6.91
CA PRO A 190 3.34 -11.17 -6.09
C PRO A 190 4.53 -11.12 -5.12
N ILE A 191 4.26 -11.28 -3.81
CA ILE A 191 5.27 -11.29 -2.75
C ILE A 191 5.29 -12.64 -2.05
N PHE A 192 6.43 -13.32 -2.09
CA PHE A 192 6.59 -14.63 -1.47
C PHE A 192 6.37 -14.58 0.05
N LYS A 193 5.57 -15.50 0.57
CA LYS A 193 5.25 -15.62 2.01
C LYS A 193 6.45 -16.10 2.85
N ASN A 194 7.58 -16.44 2.21
CA ASN A 194 8.75 -17.08 2.83
C ASN A 194 8.40 -18.39 3.54
N LYS A 195 7.40 -19.10 3.02
CA LYS A 195 6.92 -20.41 3.50
C LYS A 195 6.47 -21.23 2.29
N GLY A 196 6.72 -22.53 2.32
CA GLY A 196 6.42 -23.43 1.20
C GLY A 196 7.39 -23.31 0.03
N LEU A 197 7.00 -23.89 -1.12
CA LEU A 197 7.79 -23.84 -2.36
C LEU A 197 7.63 -22.48 -3.03
N SER A 198 8.74 -21.90 -3.49
CA SER A 198 8.75 -20.61 -4.20
C SER A 198 8.20 -20.70 -5.63
N THR A 199 8.03 -21.91 -6.16
CA THR A 199 7.39 -22.14 -7.45
C THR A 199 5.87 -22.20 -7.33
N ASP A 200 5.30 -22.47 -6.16
CA ASP A 200 3.85 -22.57 -5.98
C ASP A 200 3.21 -21.20 -5.73
N ALA A 201 2.26 -20.82 -6.58
CA ALA A 201 1.56 -19.54 -6.53
C ALA A 201 0.83 -19.29 -5.20
N LYS A 202 0.30 -20.34 -4.55
CA LYS A 202 -0.42 -20.23 -3.25
C LYS A 202 0.46 -19.66 -2.13
N ASN A 203 1.79 -19.80 -2.28
CA ASN A 203 2.77 -19.29 -1.34
C ASN A 203 3.11 -17.81 -1.55
N TYR A 204 2.37 -17.08 -2.37
CA TYR A 204 2.54 -15.66 -2.62
C TYR A 204 1.34 -14.84 -2.12
N ARG A 205 1.58 -13.55 -1.86
CA ARG A 205 0.55 -12.53 -1.60
C ARG A 205 0.51 -11.58 -2.78
N GLY A 206 -0.65 -11.34 -3.35
CA GLY A 206 -0.84 -10.27 -4.33
C GLY A 206 -0.93 -8.94 -3.58
N ILE A 207 0.06 -8.06 -3.74
CA ILE A 207 0.00 -6.69 -3.21
C ILE A 207 -0.21 -5.75 -4.39
N THR A 208 -1.32 -5.02 -4.37
CA THR A 208 -1.64 -4.03 -5.41
C THR A 208 -1.24 -2.64 -4.95
N VAL A 209 -0.41 -1.96 -5.75
CA VAL A 209 -0.08 -0.55 -5.55
C VAL A 209 -1.04 0.31 -6.35
N LEU A 210 -1.96 0.97 -5.65
CA LEU A 210 -2.91 1.92 -6.24
C LEU A 210 -2.29 3.31 -6.49
N PRO A 211 -2.88 4.11 -7.41
CA PRO A 211 -2.52 5.50 -7.69
C PRO A 211 -2.52 6.37 -6.45
N ILE A 212 -1.56 7.28 -6.37
CA ILE A 212 -1.35 8.08 -5.15
C ILE A 212 -2.51 9.01 -4.86
N ILE A 213 -3.15 9.56 -5.89
CA ILE A 213 -4.34 10.42 -5.71
C ILE A 213 -5.48 9.65 -5.01
N GLY A 214 -5.70 8.39 -5.39
CA GLY A 214 -6.68 7.53 -4.72
C GLY A 214 -6.36 7.32 -3.24
N LYS A 215 -5.07 7.12 -2.90
CA LYS A 215 -4.63 6.99 -1.50
C LYS A 215 -4.83 8.27 -0.69
N ILE A 216 -4.66 9.44 -1.29
CA ILE A 216 -4.93 10.73 -0.61
C ILE A 216 -6.43 10.83 -0.31
N LEU A 217 -7.28 10.50 -1.29
CA LEU A 217 -8.73 10.45 -1.08
C LEU A 217 -9.12 9.47 0.04
N GLU A 218 -8.55 8.26 0.05
CA GLU A 218 -8.78 7.28 1.12
C GLU A 218 -8.40 7.80 2.51
N ILE A 219 -7.30 8.56 2.63
CA ILE A 219 -6.86 9.16 3.90
C ILE A 219 -7.89 10.20 4.37
N LEU A 220 -8.32 11.08 3.47
CA LEU A 220 -9.31 12.12 3.77
C LEU A 220 -10.65 11.51 4.19
N LEU A 221 -11.18 10.57 3.39
CA LEU A 221 -12.42 9.88 3.71
C LEU A 221 -12.33 9.10 5.03
N ARG A 222 -11.20 8.44 5.29
CA ARG A 222 -10.97 7.74 6.56
C ARG A 222 -11.05 8.68 7.75
N GLN A 223 -10.51 9.90 7.65
CA GLN A 223 -10.56 10.89 8.73
C GLN A 223 -12.00 11.31 9.02
N LEU A 224 -12.81 11.52 7.98
CA LEU A 224 -14.22 11.91 8.14
C LEU A 224 -15.06 10.84 8.84
N ILE A 225 -14.87 9.56 8.47
CA ILE A 225 -15.69 8.48 9.01
C ILE A 225 -15.13 7.90 10.32
N ARG A 226 -13.93 8.33 10.74
CA ARG A 226 -13.23 7.68 11.87
C ARG A 226 -14.04 7.79 13.16
N ASP A 227 -14.56 8.98 13.46
CA ASP A 227 -15.30 9.22 14.69
C ASP A 227 -16.57 8.38 14.77
N ILE A 228 -17.25 8.20 13.63
CA ILE A 228 -18.43 7.34 13.51
C ILE A 228 -18.04 5.88 13.75
N ILE A 229 -16.96 5.42 13.11
CA ILE A 229 -16.46 4.05 13.28
C ILE A 229 -16.07 3.80 14.74
N ASP A 230 -15.39 4.73 15.39
CA ASP A 230 -14.92 4.55 16.78
C ASP A 230 -16.08 4.39 17.78
N ILE A 231 -17.24 5.00 17.50
CA ILE A 231 -18.46 4.83 18.32
C ILE A 231 -19.10 3.46 18.06
N LEU A 232 -19.18 3.04 16.80
CA LEU A 232 -19.92 1.84 16.39
C LEU A 232 -19.08 0.55 16.47
N GLN A 233 -17.76 0.66 16.52
CA GLN A 233 -16.84 -0.47 16.48
C GLN A 233 -16.95 -1.32 17.75
N ASN A 234 -17.09 -2.64 17.58
CA ASN A 234 -17.07 -3.57 18.70
C ASN A 234 -15.72 -3.45 19.45
N ARG A 235 -15.76 -3.36 20.78
CA ARG A 235 -14.56 -3.26 21.64
C ARG A 235 -13.57 -4.43 21.51
N LEU A 236 -14.03 -5.58 21.02
CA LEU A 236 -13.20 -6.74 20.73
C LEU A 236 -12.54 -6.70 19.35
N GLN A 237 -12.94 -5.77 18.46
CA GLN A 237 -12.28 -5.53 17.18
C GLN A 237 -10.95 -4.80 17.40
N ARG A 238 -9.86 -5.56 17.38
CA ARG A 238 -8.50 -5.02 17.57
C ARG A 238 -7.67 -4.95 16.30
N GLY A 239 -8.09 -5.62 15.23
CA GLY A 239 -7.44 -5.52 13.92
C GLY A 239 -7.69 -4.15 13.30
N PHE A 240 -6.62 -3.48 12.86
CA PHE A 240 -6.65 -2.15 12.23
C PHE A 240 -7.25 -1.03 13.11
N THR A 241 -7.27 -1.22 14.42
CA THR A 241 -7.71 -0.22 15.40
C THR A 241 -6.49 0.47 16.01
N PRO A 242 -6.40 1.82 16.01
CA PRO A 242 -5.31 2.56 16.62
C PRO A 242 -5.13 2.22 18.10
N GLY A 243 -3.88 2.19 18.56
CA GLY A 243 -3.55 2.04 19.98
C GLY A 243 -3.78 0.64 20.57
N VAL A 244 -4.29 -0.33 19.80
CA VAL A 244 -4.51 -1.70 20.29
C VAL A 244 -3.76 -2.74 19.46
N SER A 245 -3.29 -3.79 20.14
CA SER A 245 -2.55 -4.88 19.50
C SER A 245 -3.47 -6.08 19.24
N PRO A 246 -3.35 -6.76 18.07
CA PRO A 246 -3.98 -8.05 17.82
C PRO A 246 -3.58 -9.14 18.82
N LEU A 247 -2.44 -8.98 19.52
CA LEU A 247 -1.98 -9.92 20.53
C LEU A 247 -2.99 -10.06 21.69
N TYR A 248 -3.69 -8.98 22.05
CA TYR A 248 -4.73 -9.05 23.08
C TYR A 248 -5.91 -9.92 22.64
N SER A 249 -6.26 -9.92 21.35
CA SER A 249 -7.30 -10.82 20.84
C SER A 249 -6.87 -12.28 20.95
N ALA A 250 -5.58 -12.58 20.70
CA ALA A 250 -5.04 -13.92 20.91
C ALA A 250 -5.06 -14.33 22.39
N LEU A 251 -4.72 -13.42 23.31
CA LEU A 251 -4.81 -13.67 24.75
C LEU A 251 -6.25 -13.94 25.21
N ILE A 252 -7.21 -13.11 24.79
CA ILE A 252 -8.63 -13.31 25.11
C ILE A 252 -9.09 -14.68 24.61
N LEU A 253 -8.73 -15.04 23.38
CA LEU A 253 -9.07 -16.35 22.83
C LEU A 253 -8.48 -17.50 23.65
N LEU A 254 -7.21 -17.41 24.03
CA LEU A 254 -6.55 -18.43 24.85
C LEU A 254 -7.20 -18.58 26.22
N GLU A 255 -7.55 -17.46 26.87
CA GLU A 255 -8.23 -17.46 28.16
C GLU A 255 -9.62 -18.08 28.06
N SER A 256 -10.41 -17.71 27.03
CA SER A 256 -11.72 -18.29 26.79
C SER A 256 -11.66 -19.81 26.53
N ILE A 257 -10.60 -20.29 25.86
CA ILE A 257 -10.35 -21.73 25.68
C ILE A 257 -10.05 -22.39 27.03
N ALA A 258 -9.16 -21.79 27.85
CA ALA A 258 -8.80 -22.33 29.15
C ALA A 258 -10.01 -22.42 30.10
N GLU A 259 -10.80 -21.35 30.22
CA GLU A 259 -12.01 -21.34 31.04
C GLU A 259 -13.03 -22.39 30.57
N SER A 260 -13.22 -22.54 29.25
CA SER A 260 -14.13 -23.54 28.70
C SER A 260 -13.67 -24.96 29.01
N MET A 261 -12.35 -25.21 28.99
CA MET A 261 -11.78 -26.50 29.39
C MET A 261 -12.01 -26.80 30.88
N ASP A 262 -11.80 -25.83 31.76
CA ASP A 262 -12.01 -25.98 33.20
C ASP A 262 -13.49 -26.25 33.54
N GLN A 263 -14.42 -25.57 32.85
CA GLN A 263 -15.86 -25.72 33.04
C GLN A 263 -16.48 -26.89 32.27
N LYS A 264 -15.69 -27.59 31.44
CA LYS A 264 -16.15 -28.66 30.53
C LYS A 264 -17.27 -28.21 29.58
N LEU A 265 -17.21 -26.95 29.14
CA LEU A 265 -18.15 -26.40 28.17
C LEU A 265 -17.58 -26.50 26.75
N PRO A 266 -18.42 -26.77 25.73
CA PRO A 266 -17.97 -26.78 24.34
C PRO A 266 -17.67 -25.35 23.88
N ILE A 267 -16.47 -25.13 23.32
CA ILE A 267 -16.09 -23.88 22.65
C ILE A 267 -16.04 -24.08 21.15
N PHE A 268 -16.61 -23.13 20.41
CA PHE A 268 -16.58 -23.12 18.95
C PHE A 268 -15.83 -21.88 18.48
N CYS A 269 -14.72 -22.09 17.77
CA CYS A 269 -13.95 -21.02 17.15
C CYS A 269 -14.24 -21.01 15.66
N CYS A 270 -14.79 -19.91 15.15
CA CYS A 270 -14.88 -19.69 13.70
C CYS A 270 -13.73 -18.80 13.24
N SER A 271 -13.10 -19.19 12.13
CA SER A 271 -12.18 -18.32 11.41
C SER A 271 -12.76 -18.04 10.04
N THR A 272 -12.94 -16.79 9.68
CA THR A 272 -13.12 -16.41 8.28
C THR A 272 -11.76 -16.53 7.61
N GLY A 273 -11.62 -17.52 6.73
CA GLY A 273 -10.42 -17.66 5.89
C GLY A 273 -10.32 -16.46 4.96
N CYS A 274 -9.19 -15.75 5.00
CA CYS A 274 -8.82 -14.74 4.02
C CYS A 274 -7.91 -15.34 2.95
#